data_AF-F8QB88-F1
#
_entry.id   AF-F8QB88-F1
#
_cell.length_a   1.000
_cell.length_b   1.000
_cell.length_c   1.000
_cell.angle_alpha   90.00
_cell.angle_beta   90.00
_cell.angle_gamma   90.00
#
_symmetry.space_group_name_H-M   'P 1'
#
loop_
_entity.id
_entity.type
_entity.pdbx_description
1 polymer ?
#
loop_
_entity_poly.entity_id
_entity_poly.type
_entity_poly.pdbx_seq_one_letter_code
_entity_poly.pdbx_strand_id
1 'polypeptide(L)'
;MRGVSMPTHQYARAAESYLQPGVVEQGEGANMLPFPDIEVLTASTRAYTRIVLRIRAQAEAEAKYLARMAAAEASPNHRSSPHVKKNGHWQSRASSRAPSPTSSMSHSHNHAHAHSPARGSRSRANTSSSAAKAFHSPLYQLHRAPLLRVFVPSPDGDWLSDTSVMECEAELKRAGVSKLLRVGDVVWDVAAGDEGNVGRMVWDGRYLIDLEYKYSKAGDLPRYFHSLAFSPSYFHRVIRTGPSASSSGGNPIVYMDVSPWGDELAANLQLLQDRMRTETPQGALHNVVRWVHRTSFELRRPVRPHHSDTRSNRSNNYRLPIPNVEGFFVDPGWYGTIVIEAEGTNEGLADLQERCGPGVFPPRPETVSGKSRGAKQEDTKRVFRIMREKSRPGEIWIRTVRDKERLM
;
A
#
# COMPACT_ATOMS: atom_id res chain seq x y z
N MET A 1 -18.34 1.27 -22.67
CA MET A 1 -17.86 1.14 -21.27
C MET A 1 -18.33 -0.17 -20.59
N ARG A 2 -18.52 -1.28 -21.34
CA ARG A 2 -18.98 -2.56 -20.76
C ARG A 2 -18.00 -3.12 -19.72
N GLY A 3 -16.70 -2.85 -19.89
CA GLY A 3 -15.64 -3.15 -18.93
C GLY A 3 -15.85 -2.62 -17.50
N VAL A 4 -16.68 -1.58 -17.33
CA VAL A 4 -17.00 -0.96 -16.03
C VAL A 4 -18.41 -1.31 -15.56
N SER A 5 -19.34 -1.58 -16.48
CA SER A 5 -20.76 -1.83 -16.17
C SER A 5 -21.11 -3.30 -15.98
N MET A 6 -20.31 -4.23 -16.52
CA MET A 6 -20.52 -5.67 -16.35
C MET A 6 -19.96 -6.13 -15.00
N PRO A 7 -20.77 -6.78 -14.15
CA PRO A 7 -20.29 -7.40 -12.91
C PRO A 7 -19.16 -8.40 -13.19
N THR A 8 -18.16 -8.45 -12.29
CA THR A 8 -16.93 -9.23 -12.48
C THR A 8 -17.20 -10.73 -12.59
N HIS A 9 -18.09 -11.29 -11.77
CA HIS A 9 -18.49 -12.69 -11.85
C HIS A 9 -19.09 -13.11 -13.20
N GLN A 10 -19.62 -12.17 -14.00
CA GLN A 10 -20.16 -12.50 -15.33
C GLN A 10 -19.05 -12.81 -16.34
N TYR A 11 -17.83 -12.29 -16.14
CA TYR A 11 -16.68 -12.64 -17.00
C TYR A 11 -16.31 -14.10 -16.82
N ALA A 12 -16.18 -14.57 -15.57
CA ALA A 12 -15.90 -15.97 -15.27
C ALA A 12 -16.98 -16.90 -15.83
N ARG A 13 -18.26 -16.58 -15.63
CA ARG A 13 -19.37 -17.37 -16.20
C ARG A 13 -19.34 -17.45 -17.72
N ALA A 14 -18.97 -16.36 -18.40
CA ALA A 14 -18.78 -16.37 -19.85
C ALA A 14 -17.57 -17.22 -20.28
N ALA A 15 -16.47 -17.17 -19.53
CA ALA A 15 -15.30 -18.01 -19.77
C ALA A 15 -15.64 -19.50 -19.60
N GLU A 16 -16.30 -19.88 -18.50
CA GLU A 16 -16.78 -21.25 -18.26
C GLU A 16 -17.68 -21.74 -19.39
N SER A 17 -18.63 -20.91 -19.84
CA SER A 17 -19.57 -21.29 -20.90
C SER A 17 -18.89 -21.49 -22.25
N TYR A 18 -17.80 -20.76 -22.53
CA TYR A 18 -17.01 -20.92 -23.73
C TYR A 18 -16.11 -22.16 -23.72
N LEU A 19 -15.60 -22.52 -22.55
CA LEU A 19 -14.72 -23.68 -22.38
C LEU A 19 -15.49 -25.00 -22.34
N GLN A 20 -16.82 -24.98 -22.16
CA GLN A 20 -17.63 -26.19 -22.27
C GLN A 20 -17.58 -26.73 -23.70
N PRO A 21 -17.16 -28.01 -23.90
CA PRO A 21 -17.22 -28.62 -25.22
C PRO A 21 -18.68 -28.64 -25.68
N GLY A 22 -18.96 -28.05 -26.84
CA GLY A 22 -20.31 -27.88 -27.34
C GLY A 22 -21.07 -29.21 -27.36
N VAL A 23 -22.00 -29.38 -26.42
CA VAL A 23 -23.09 -30.34 -26.60
C VAL A 23 -23.96 -29.76 -27.69
N VAL A 24 -23.73 -30.22 -28.92
CA VAL A 24 -24.63 -30.02 -30.04
C VAL A 24 -25.89 -30.83 -29.74
N GLU A 25 -26.77 -30.30 -28.90
CA GLU A 25 -28.18 -30.64 -28.97
C GLU A 25 -28.92 -29.44 -29.56
N GLN A 26 -29.28 -29.60 -30.82
CA GLN A 26 -30.36 -28.87 -31.46
C GLN A 26 -31.65 -29.17 -30.69
N GLY A 27 -31.88 -28.42 -29.62
CA GLY A 27 -33.10 -28.45 -28.82
C GLY A 27 -33.62 -27.03 -28.69
N GLU A 28 -34.61 -26.71 -29.51
CA GLU A 28 -35.39 -25.47 -29.43
C GLU A 28 -35.85 -25.20 -27.98
N GLY A 29 -35.57 -24.00 -27.45
CA GLY A 29 -36.33 -23.48 -26.29
C GLY A 29 -35.58 -23.12 -25.01
N ALA A 30 -34.25 -22.98 -24.98
CA ALA A 30 -33.59 -22.38 -23.83
C ALA A 30 -33.37 -20.86 -24.04
N ASN A 31 -34.20 -20.04 -23.39
CA ASN A 31 -34.00 -18.60 -23.18
C ASN A 31 -32.73 -18.32 -22.34
N MET A 32 -31.54 -18.67 -22.84
CA MET A 32 -30.29 -18.17 -22.29
C MET A 32 -30.08 -16.77 -22.86
N LEU A 33 -30.04 -15.77 -21.96
CA LEU A 33 -29.62 -14.41 -22.32
C LEU A 33 -28.33 -14.50 -23.16
N PRO A 34 -28.22 -13.78 -24.30
CA PRO A 34 -27.04 -13.86 -25.15
C PRO A 34 -25.82 -13.41 -24.34
N PHE A 35 -24.96 -14.36 -23.99
CA PHE A 35 -23.68 -14.02 -23.37
C PHE A 35 -22.88 -13.17 -24.36
N PRO A 36 -22.19 -12.12 -23.88
CA PRO A 36 -21.37 -11.32 -24.77
C PRO A 36 -20.30 -12.21 -25.40
N ASP A 37 -20.10 -12.04 -26.70
CA ASP A 37 -19.00 -12.67 -27.43
C ASP A 37 -17.65 -12.39 -26.74
N ILE A 38 -16.77 -13.39 -26.71
CA ILE A 38 -15.44 -13.32 -26.08
C ILE A 38 -14.60 -12.21 -26.67
N GLU A 39 -14.70 -11.99 -27.98
CA GLU A 39 -13.98 -10.89 -28.63
C GLU A 39 -14.39 -9.54 -28.03
N VAL A 40 -15.68 -9.39 -27.70
CA VAL A 40 -16.23 -8.17 -27.08
C VAL A 40 -15.77 -8.03 -25.63
N LEU A 41 -15.69 -9.12 -24.87
CA LEU A 41 -15.17 -9.11 -23.49
C LEU A 41 -13.69 -8.75 -23.46
N THR A 42 -12.90 -9.37 -24.34
CA THR A 42 -11.48 -9.09 -24.52
C THR A 42 -11.24 -7.64 -24.94
N ALA A 43 -11.98 -7.14 -25.94
CA ALA A 43 -11.89 -5.74 -26.34
C ALA A 43 -12.28 -4.78 -25.20
N SER A 44 -13.25 -5.17 -24.37
CA SER A 44 -13.70 -4.40 -23.20
C SER A 44 -12.65 -4.30 -22.10
N THR A 45 -11.95 -5.39 -21.78
CA THR A 45 -10.85 -5.37 -20.78
C THR A 45 -9.64 -4.60 -21.30
N ARG A 46 -9.28 -4.73 -22.58
CA ARG A 46 -8.25 -3.87 -23.22
C ARG A 46 -8.60 -2.38 -23.14
N ALA A 47 -9.87 -2.01 -23.37
CA ALA A 47 -10.33 -0.63 -23.26
C ALA A 47 -10.30 -0.15 -21.79
N TYR A 48 -10.74 -0.98 -20.85
CA TYR A 48 -10.68 -0.69 -19.41
C TYR A 48 -9.26 -0.38 -18.95
N THR A 49 -8.31 -1.25 -19.28
CA THR A 49 -6.89 -1.11 -18.90
C THR A 49 -6.28 0.18 -19.45
N ARG A 50 -6.56 0.53 -20.71
CA ARG A 50 -6.14 1.82 -21.30
C ARG A 50 -6.71 3.02 -20.54
N ILE A 51 -7.99 2.96 -20.15
CA ILE A 51 -8.65 4.03 -19.40
C ILE A 51 -8.02 4.19 -18.02
N VAL A 52 -7.84 3.11 -17.25
CA VAL A 52 -7.24 3.15 -15.91
C VAL A 52 -5.84 3.77 -15.94
N LEU A 53 -5.01 3.37 -16.91
CA LEU A 53 -3.66 3.91 -17.04
C LEU A 53 -3.64 5.39 -17.44
N ARG A 54 -4.58 5.83 -18.28
CA ARG A 54 -4.76 7.25 -18.62
C ARG A 54 -5.21 8.08 -17.41
N ILE A 55 -6.15 7.55 -16.63
CA ILE A 55 -6.63 8.15 -15.38
C ILE A 55 -5.47 8.30 -14.39
N ARG A 56 -4.63 7.27 -14.23
CA ARG A 56 -3.40 7.36 -13.41
C ARG A 56 -2.46 8.46 -13.91
N ALA A 57 -2.19 8.51 -15.21
CA ALA A 57 -1.30 9.53 -15.77
C ALA A 57 -1.84 10.95 -15.51
N GLN A 58 -3.15 11.16 -15.62
CA GLN A 58 -3.81 12.42 -15.29
C GLN A 58 -3.66 12.76 -13.80
N ALA A 59 -3.97 11.82 -12.91
CA ALA A 59 -3.86 11.99 -11.46
C ALA A 59 -2.46 12.42 -11.03
N GLU A 60 -1.43 11.77 -11.58
CA GLU A 60 -0.03 12.07 -11.28
C GLU A 60 0.43 13.41 -11.87
N ALA A 61 -0.05 13.77 -13.05
CA ALA A 61 0.26 15.07 -13.65
C ALA A 61 -0.34 16.22 -12.82
N GLU A 62 -1.59 16.06 -12.39
CA GLU A 62 -2.27 17.02 -11.51
C GLU A 62 -1.57 17.14 -10.15
N ALA A 63 -1.22 16.02 -9.52
CA ALA A 63 -0.47 16.01 -8.26
C ALA A 63 0.89 16.71 -8.38
N LYS A 64 1.62 16.48 -9.49
CA LYS A 64 2.88 17.18 -9.77
C LYS A 64 2.67 18.68 -9.97
N TYR A 65 1.60 19.08 -10.65
CA TYR A 65 1.27 20.49 -10.86
C TYR A 65 0.96 21.18 -9.52
N LEU A 66 0.10 20.58 -8.69
CA LEU A 66 -0.23 21.10 -7.36
C LEU A 66 1.00 21.19 -6.45
N ALA A 67 1.88 20.18 -6.47
CA ALA A 67 3.12 20.20 -5.70
C ALA A 67 4.07 21.33 -6.13
N ARG A 68 4.13 21.65 -7.43
CA ARG A 68 4.92 22.78 -7.95
C ARG A 68 4.33 24.13 -7.53
N MET A 69 3.01 24.28 -7.58
CA MET A 69 2.33 25.50 -7.11
C MET A 69 2.57 25.73 -5.62
N ALA A 70 2.39 24.70 -4.79
CA ALA A 70 2.66 24.78 -3.35
C ALA A 70 4.14 25.11 -3.05
N ALA A 71 5.08 24.55 -3.82
CA ALA A 71 6.50 24.87 -3.66
C ALA A 71 6.86 26.31 -4.09
N ALA A 72 6.16 26.86 -5.08
CA ALA A 72 6.33 28.25 -5.49
C ALA A 72 5.81 29.24 -4.44
N GLU A 73 4.66 28.93 -3.82
CA GLU A 73 4.10 29.72 -2.71
C GLU A 73 4.94 29.63 -1.43
N ALA A 74 5.56 28.48 -1.17
CA ALA A 74 6.43 28.26 -0.01
C ALA A 74 7.86 28.84 -0.16
N SER A 75 8.20 29.45 -1.30
CA SER A 75 9.51 30.07 -1.52
C SER A 75 9.45 31.56 -1.18
N PRO A 76 9.98 32.00 -0.02
CA PRO A 76 10.00 33.42 0.33
C PRO A 76 11.11 34.09 -0.47
N ASN A 77 10.78 34.91 -1.48
CA ASN A 77 11.75 35.81 -2.09
C ASN A 77 11.25 37.25 -2.10
N HIS A 78 11.80 38.01 -1.15
CA HIS A 78 12.32 39.38 -1.27
C HIS A 78 11.58 40.40 -2.16
N ARG A 79 10.92 41.36 -1.49
CA ARG A 79 11.00 42.83 -1.71
C ARG A 79 10.12 43.51 -0.63
N SER A 80 10.69 43.90 0.50
CA SER A 80 11.04 45.31 0.72
C SER A 80 12.23 45.45 1.68
N SER A 81 13.19 46.31 1.28
CA SER A 81 14.39 46.66 2.03
C SER A 81 14.09 47.19 3.44
N PRO A 82 14.97 46.94 4.43
CA PRO A 82 14.86 47.53 5.74
C PRO A 82 15.37 48.98 5.69
N HIS A 83 14.49 49.95 5.84
CA HIS A 83 14.93 51.30 6.17
C HIS A 83 15.25 51.33 7.67
N VAL A 84 16.54 51.13 7.98
CA VAL A 84 17.10 51.35 9.30
C VAL A 84 16.92 52.83 9.65
N LYS A 85 16.06 53.13 10.62
CA LYS A 85 16.18 54.34 11.44
C LYS A 85 16.48 53.90 12.86
N LYS A 86 17.72 54.15 13.26
CA LYS A 86 18.16 54.21 14.66
C LYS A 86 17.19 55.11 15.42
N ASN A 87 16.69 54.64 16.55
CA ASN A 87 16.64 55.38 17.82
C ASN A 87 16.27 54.40 18.94
N GLY A 88 17.12 54.35 19.96
CA GLY A 88 16.90 53.54 21.14
C GLY A 88 15.98 54.24 22.13
N HIS A 89 15.21 53.45 22.88
CA HIS A 89 15.11 53.59 24.33
C HIS A 89 14.45 52.34 24.93
N TRP A 90 15.18 51.65 25.81
CA TRP A 90 14.77 51.19 27.14
C TRP A 90 13.29 50.81 27.33
N GLN A 91 13.05 49.55 27.71
CA GLN A 91 12.56 49.20 29.06
C GLN A 91 12.43 47.67 29.22
N SER A 92 13.15 47.15 30.21
CA SER A 92 12.92 45.85 30.83
C SER A 92 11.61 45.85 31.62
N ARG A 93 10.83 44.77 31.54
CA ARG A 93 10.12 44.22 32.71
C ARG A 93 9.71 42.77 32.48
N ALA A 94 10.05 41.95 33.47
CA ALA A 94 9.70 40.56 33.63
C ALA A 94 8.20 40.36 33.88
N SER A 95 7.67 39.18 33.54
CA SER A 95 6.84 38.35 34.43
C SER A 95 6.14 37.21 33.67
N SER A 96 6.56 35.99 34.00
CA SER A 96 5.79 34.80 34.37
C SER A 96 4.52 34.32 33.63
N ARG A 97 4.53 32.98 33.47
CA ARG A 97 3.43 32.00 33.36
C ARG A 97 2.95 31.58 31.96
N ALA A 98 3.17 30.29 31.71
CA ALA A 98 2.53 29.49 30.68
C ALA A 98 1.05 29.22 31.00
N PRO A 99 0.26 28.89 29.97
CA PRO A 99 -0.87 28.00 30.17
C PRO A 99 -0.87 26.83 29.16
N SER A 100 -1.19 25.66 29.69
CA SER A 100 -1.81 24.53 29.01
C SER A 100 -2.69 23.85 30.07
N PRO A 101 -3.63 22.95 29.74
CA PRO A 101 -4.60 22.93 28.65
C PRO A 101 -6.04 22.63 29.19
N THR A 102 -6.96 22.29 28.28
CA THR A 102 -8.25 21.55 28.48
C THR A 102 -9.50 22.28 28.99
N SER A 103 -10.52 22.24 28.13
CA SER A 103 -11.93 21.88 28.41
C SER A 103 -12.70 22.06 27.08
N SER A 104 -13.77 21.38 26.72
CA SER A 104 -14.50 20.21 27.21
C SER A 104 -15.56 19.90 26.15
N MET A 105 -16.00 18.64 26.10
CA MET A 105 -17.17 18.18 25.35
C MET A 105 -18.40 19.07 25.58
N SER A 106 -19.22 19.22 24.54
CA SER A 106 -20.67 19.31 24.69
C SER A 106 -21.36 18.58 23.54
N HIS A 107 -22.01 17.47 23.89
CA HIS A 107 -23.06 16.84 23.12
C HIS A 107 -24.32 17.71 23.19
N SER A 108 -25.02 17.87 22.08
CA SER A 108 -26.47 18.01 22.12
C SER A 108 -27.09 17.31 20.91
N HIS A 109 -27.83 16.25 21.21
CA HIS A 109 -28.87 15.71 20.36
C HIS A 109 -30.06 16.69 20.35
N ASN A 110 -30.72 16.84 19.21
CA ASN A 110 -32.18 16.87 19.21
C ASN A 110 -32.78 16.52 17.84
N HIS A 111 -33.94 15.89 17.93
CA HIS A 111 -34.67 15.17 16.92
C HIS A 111 -35.42 16.04 15.89
N ALA A 112 -35.83 15.34 14.84
CA ALA A 112 -36.66 15.72 13.69
C ALA A 112 -37.90 16.59 13.98
N HIS A 113 -38.32 17.37 12.99
CA HIS A 113 -39.62 17.22 12.31
C HIS A 113 -39.65 18.02 11.00
N ALA A 114 -40.38 17.45 10.02
CA ALA A 114 -40.56 17.94 8.67
C ALA A 114 -41.40 19.23 8.60
N HIS A 115 -41.20 20.03 7.54
CA HIS A 115 -42.25 20.65 6.70
C HIS A 115 -41.61 21.44 5.54
N SER A 116 -41.96 21.09 4.31
CA SER A 116 -41.97 21.98 3.13
C SER A 116 -43.35 22.65 3.05
N PRO A 117 -43.59 23.81 2.38
CA PRO A 117 -43.13 24.09 1.01
C PRO A 117 -42.87 25.57 0.59
N ALA A 118 -42.46 25.71 -0.68
CA ALA A 118 -42.75 26.79 -1.64
C ALA A 118 -41.72 27.94 -1.88
N ARG A 119 -41.20 27.90 -3.11
CA ARG A 119 -41.01 28.98 -4.11
C ARG A 119 -40.22 30.25 -3.73
N GLY A 120 -39.02 30.31 -4.30
CA GLY A 120 -38.68 31.35 -5.27
C GLY A 120 -37.90 32.56 -4.77
N SER A 121 -36.56 32.50 -4.80
CA SER A 121 -35.72 33.68 -5.09
C SER A 121 -34.26 33.28 -5.31
N ARG A 122 -33.78 33.54 -6.53
CA ARG A 122 -32.40 33.93 -6.88
C ARG A 122 -31.27 32.98 -6.43
N SER A 123 -30.89 32.11 -7.36
CA SER A 123 -29.58 31.47 -7.42
C SER A 123 -28.47 32.52 -7.49
N ARG A 124 -28.04 33.00 -6.32
CA ARG A 124 -26.80 33.72 -6.15
C ARG A 124 -25.69 32.69 -6.34
N ALA A 125 -24.96 32.80 -7.45
CA ALA A 125 -23.74 32.05 -7.71
C ALA A 125 -22.82 32.25 -6.51
N ASN A 126 -22.79 31.25 -5.63
CA ASN A 126 -21.86 31.22 -4.52
C ASN A 126 -20.52 30.80 -5.14
N THR A 127 -19.73 31.80 -5.49
CA THR A 127 -18.28 31.70 -5.71
C THR A 127 -17.66 31.23 -4.40
N SER A 128 -17.81 29.94 -4.10
CA SER A 128 -16.97 29.29 -3.11
C SER A 128 -15.55 29.25 -3.68
N SER A 129 -14.68 29.94 -2.96
CA SER A 129 -13.23 29.84 -3.04
C SER A 129 -12.81 28.42 -3.43
N SER A 130 -12.13 28.33 -4.57
CA SER A 130 -11.59 27.09 -5.12
C SER A 130 -10.49 26.55 -4.21
N ALA A 131 -10.87 25.84 -3.14
CA ALA A 131 -10.06 24.72 -2.69
C ALA A 131 -10.02 23.77 -3.90
N ALA A 132 -8.89 23.75 -4.62
CA ALA A 132 -8.71 22.92 -5.81
C ALA A 132 -9.21 21.51 -5.48
N LYS A 133 -10.29 21.08 -6.15
CA LYS A 133 -10.85 19.74 -5.96
C LYS A 133 -9.76 18.75 -6.35
N ALA A 134 -9.12 18.13 -5.36
CA ALA A 134 -8.11 17.12 -5.59
C ALA A 134 -8.67 16.03 -6.52
N PHE A 135 -7.83 15.54 -7.44
CA PHE A 135 -8.15 14.43 -8.32
C PHE A 135 -8.91 13.30 -7.59
N HIS A 136 -10.07 12.92 -8.13
CA HIS A 136 -10.87 11.83 -7.61
C HIS A 136 -11.41 10.96 -8.76
N SER A 137 -11.15 9.66 -8.70
CA SER A 137 -11.70 8.67 -9.61
C SER A 137 -12.03 7.38 -8.85
N PRO A 138 -13.17 6.73 -9.12
CA PRO A 138 -13.47 5.42 -8.54
C PRO A 138 -12.58 4.30 -9.12
N LEU A 139 -11.93 4.54 -10.26
CA LEU A 139 -11.10 3.53 -10.95
C LEU A 139 -9.62 3.59 -10.55
N TYR A 140 -9.16 4.71 -10.02
CA TYR A 140 -7.77 4.87 -9.63
C TYR A 140 -7.64 5.92 -8.52
N GLN A 141 -6.81 5.60 -7.53
CA GLN A 141 -6.44 6.52 -6.46
C GLN A 141 -4.92 6.74 -6.49
N LEU A 142 -4.51 8.00 -6.31
CA LEU A 142 -3.09 8.35 -6.25
C LEU A 142 -2.38 7.57 -5.13
N HIS A 143 -1.13 7.20 -5.37
CA HIS A 143 -0.29 6.40 -4.46
C HIS A 143 -0.83 4.98 -4.19
N ARG A 144 -1.77 4.48 -5.01
CA ARG A 144 -2.14 3.07 -5.06
C ARG A 144 -1.73 2.42 -6.38
N ALA A 145 -1.60 1.10 -6.34
CA ALA A 145 -1.49 0.29 -7.54
C ALA A 145 -2.78 0.43 -8.38
N PRO A 146 -2.69 0.60 -9.71
CA PRO A 146 -3.84 0.40 -10.57
C PRO A 146 -4.22 -1.09 -10.57
N LEU A 147 -5.52 -1.38 -10.60
CA LEU A 147 -6.04 -2.72 -10.88
C LEU A 147 -6.43 -2.78 -12.36
N LEU A 148 -5.58 -3.39 -13.17
CA LEU A 148 -5.79 -3.58 -14.60
C LEU A 148 -6.54 -4.89 -14.84
N ARG A 149 -7.19 -5.00 -16.01
CA ARG A 149 -7.96 -6.20 -16.37
C ARG A 149 -7.50 -6.76 -17.71
N VAL A 150 -7.42 -8.08 -17.75
CA VAL A 150 -7.32 -8.89 -18.97
C VAL A 150 -8.42 -9.95 -18.92
N PHE A 151 -8.73 -10.56 -20.06
CA PHE A 151 -9.70 -11.64 -20.13
C PHE A 151 -9.08 -12.77 -20.95
N VAL A 152 -8.65 -13.82 -20.27
CA VAL A 152 -7.95 -14.96 -20.87
C VAL A 152 -8.55 -16.26 -20.30
N PRO A 153 -9.58 -16.83 -20.94
CA PRO A 153 -10.12 -18.13 -20.54
C PRO A 153 -9.05 -19.23 -20.62
N SER A 154 -8.76 -19.89 -19.50
CA SER A 154 -7.79 -20.98 -19.45
C SER A 154 -8.48 -22.33 -19.64
N PRO A 155 -8.21 -23.08 -20.73
CA PRO A 155 -8.87 -24.36 -21.02
C PRO A 155 -8.54 -25.46 -20.00
N ASP A 156 -7.36 -25.37 -19.38
CA ASP A 156 -6.90 -26.32 -18.38
C ASP A 156 -7.51 -26.04 -16.98
N GLY A 157 -8.26 -24.94 -16.83
CA GLY A 157 -8.83 -24.48 -15.56
C GLY A 157 -7.80 -23.98 -14.54
N ASP A 158 -6.51 -24.18 -14.80
CA ASP A 158 -5.43 -23.62 -14.02
C ASP A 158 -5.18 -22.17 -14.45
N TRP A 159 -5.60 -21.23 -13.61
CA TRP A 159 -5.48 -19.79 -13.85
C TRP A 159 -4.03 -19.28 -13.71
N LEU A 160 -3.11 -20.12 -13.22
CA LEU A 160 -1.68 -19.84 -13.06
C LEU A 160 -0.77 -20.67 -13.97
N SER A 161 -1.31 -21.31 -15.01
CA SER A 161 -0.41 -21.98 -15.96
C SER A 161 0.52 -20.96 -16.64
N ASP A 162 1.78 -21.34 -16.89
CA ASP A 162 2.74 -20.48 -17.61
C ASP A 162 2.16 -19.98 -18.95
N THR A 163 1.35 -20.81 -19.61
CA THR A 163 0.63 -20.48 -20.84
C THR A 163 -0.37 -19.34 -20.61
N SER A 164 -1.21 -19.43 -19.58
CA SER A 164 -2.20 -18.39 -19.24
C SER A 164 -1.53 -17.07 -18.89
N VAL A 165 -0.41 -17.09 -18.17
CA VAL A 165 0.37 -15.89 -17.83
C VAL A 165 0.92 -15.23 -19.10
N MET A 166 1.55 -16.00 -20.00
CA MET A 166 2.04 -15.49 -21.28
C MET A 166 0.93 -14.90 -22.16
N GLU A 167 -0.26 -15.50 -22.15
CA GLU A 167 -1.42 -14.96 -22.86
C GLU A 167 -1.93 -13.65 -22.26
N CYS A 168 -1.93 -13.53 -20.93
CA CYS A 168 -2.23 -12.28 -20.24
C CYS A 168 -1.23 -11.17 -20.63
N GLU A 169 0.06 -11.48 -20.70
CA GLU A 169 1.08 -10.55 -21.19
C GLU A 169 0.86 -10.15 -22.66
N ALA A 170 0.51 -11.12 -23.50
CA ALA A 170 0.17 -10.88 -24.90
C ALA A 170 -1.05 -9.95 -25.02
N GLU A 171 -2.06 -10.11 -24.16
CA GLU A 171 -3.22 -9.22 -24.10
C GLU A 171 -2.84 -7.78 -23.71
N LEU A 172 -1.94 -7.59 -22.76
CA LEU A 172 -1.41 -6.25 -22.42
C LEU A 172 -0.63 -5.63 -23.58
N LYS A 173 0.12 -6.45 -24.33
CA LYS A 173 0.84 -6.03 -25.54
C LYS A 173 -0.13 -5.64 -26.66
N ARG A 174 -1.16 -6.45 -26.93
CA ARG A 174 -2.24 -6.17 -27.89
C ARG A 174 -3.03 -4.91 -27.50
N ALA A 175 -3.21 -4.65 -26.21
CA ALA A 175 -3.81 -3.42 -25.70
C ALA A 175 -2.91 -2.18 -25.91
N GLY A 176 -1.63 -2.36 -26.26
CA GLY A 176 -0.68 -1.28 -26.50
C GLY A 176 -0.21 -0.58 -25.23
N VAL A 177 -0.33 -1.22 -24.06
CA VAL A 177 -0.07 -0.58 -22.75
C VAL A 177 1.25 -0.96 -22.10
N SER A 178 2.02 -1.90 -22.66
CA SER A 178 3.24 -2.42 -22.01
C SER A 178 4.23 -1.33 -21.60
N LYS A 179 4.40 -0.28 -22.42
CA LYS A 179 5.28 0.86 -22.12
C LYS A 179 4.77 1.81 -21.03
N LEU A 180 3.50 1.67 -20.66
CA LEU A 180 2.86 2.44 -19.61
C LEU A 180 2.90 1.71 -18.26
N LEU A 181 3.11 0.39 -18.26
CA LEU A 181 3.18 -0.40 -17.04
C LEU A 181 4.38 0.00 -16.19
N ARG A 182 4.22 -0.08 -14.87
CA ARG A 182 5.27 0.17 -13.89
C ARG A 182 5.35 -1.00 -12.93
N VAL A 183 6.55 -1.22 -12.39
CA VAL A 183 6.78 -2.22 -11.34
C VAL A 183 5.74 -2.02 -10.24
N GLY A 184 5.05 -3.09 -9.84
CA GLY A 184 3.99 -3.08 -8.83
C GLY A 184 2.57 -2.82 -9.36
N ASP A 185 2.37 -2.55 -10.66
CA ASP A 185 1.02 -2.53 -11.24
C ASP A 185 0.38 -3.92 -11.12
N VAL A 186 -0.89 -3.98 -10.74
CA VAL A 186 -1.60 -5.25 -10.54
C VAL A 186 -2.50 -5.51 -11.73
N VAL A 187 -2.38 -6.70 -12.30
CA VAL A 187 -3.20 -7.18 -13.42
C VAL A 187 -4.08 -8.31 -12.91
N TRP A 188 -5.35 -8.28 -13.28
CA TRP A 188 -6.30 -9.31 -12.93
C TRP A 188 -6.88 -9.91 -14.20
N ASP A 189 -6.66 -11.20 -14.39
CA ASP A 189 -7.44 -11.98 -15.34
C ASP A 189 -8.84 -12.21 -14.77
N VAL A 190 -9.81 -11.50 -15.33
CA VAL A 190 -11.21 -11.58 -14.86
C VAL A 190 -11.92 -12.84 -15.35
N ALA A 191 -11.32 -13.62 -16.26
CA ALA A 191 -11.84 -14.92 -16.64
C ALA A 191 -11.74 -15.94 -15.49
N ALA A 192 -10.75 -15.79 -14.61
CA ALA A 192 -10.54 -16.66 -13.45
C ALA A 192 -11.53 -16.42 -12.28
N GLY A 193 -12.37 -15.38 -12.34
CA GLY A 193 -13.34 -15.06 -11.28
C GLY A 193 -12.85 -14.06 -10.24
N ASP A 194 -13.74 -13.71 -9.29
CA ASP A 194 -13.53 -12.63 -8.31
C ASP A 194 -13.37 -13.10 -6.86
N GLU A 195 -13.11 -14.40 -6.69
CA GLU A 195 -12.79 -15.02 -5.41
C GLU A 195 -11.39 -14.63 -4.95
N GLY A 196 -11.28 -14.06 -3.73
CA GLY A 196 -9.98 -13.73 -3.15
C GLY A 196 -9.10 -12.89 -4.09
N ASN A 197 -7.88 -13.37 -4.34
CA ASN A 197 -6.93 -12.83 -5.31
C ASN A 197 -6.71 -13.75 -6.52
N VAL A 198 -7.63 -14.66 -6.80
CA VAL A 198 -7.57 -15.52 -8.00
C VAL A 198 -7.47 -14.64 -9.26
N GLY A 199 -6.60 -15.03 -10.17
CA GLY A 199 -6.30 -14.30 -11.41
C GLY A 199 -5.42 -13.05 -11.23
N ARG A 200 -5.00 -12.68 -10.00
CA ARG A 200 -4.19 -11.48 -9.78
C ARG A 200 -2.69 -11.76 -9.87
N MET A 201 -2.03 -10.98 -10.71
CA MET A 201 -0.58 -10.98 -10.92
C MET A 201 -0.04 -9.56 -10.75
N VAL A 202 1.27 -9.45 -10.51
CA VAL A 202 1.98 -8.18 -10.34
C VAL A 202 3.03 -8.03 -11.43
N TRP A 203 3.08 -6.86 -12.05
CA TRP A 203 4.10 -6.54 -13.04
C TRP A 203 5.45 -6.25 -12.35
N ASP A 204 6.50 -6.99 -12.70
CA ASP A 204 7.84 -6.80 -12.15
C ASP A 204 8.70 -5.78 -12.92
N GLY A 205 8.20 -5.31 -14.06
CA GLY A 205 8.92 -4.45 -15.01
C GLY A 205 9.16 -5.09 -16.38
N ARG A 206 9.10 -6.43 -16.45
CA ARG A 206 9.31 -7.23 -17.67
C ARG A 206 8.24 -8.28 -17.87
N TYR A 207 7.78 -8.91 -16.79
CA TYR A 207 6.86 -10.02 -16.78
C TYR A 207 5.76 -9.84 -15.74
N LEU A 208 4.66 -10.55 -15.93
CA LEU A 208 3.64 -10.78 -14.90
C LEU A 208 4.12 -11.91 -13.99
N ILE A 209 4.00 -11.69 -12.69
CA ILE A 209 4.38 -12.68 -11.69
C ILE A 209 3.25 -12.87 -10.70
N ASP A 210 3.10 -14.12 -10.27
CA ASP A 210 2.06 -14.55 -9.36
C ASP A 210 2.26 -14.01 -7.95
N LEU A 211 1.21 -14.10 -7.15
CA LEU A 211 1.30 -13.83 -5.71
C LEU A 211 1.98 -15.00 -4.99
N GLU A 212 2.66 -14.70 -3.89
CA GLU A 212 3.31 -15.70 -3.04
C GLU A 212 2.38 -16.12 -1.90
N TYR A 213 2.14 -17.43 -1.77
CA TYR A 213 1.20 -17.98 -0.78
C TYR A 213 1.87 -18.49 0.50
N LYS A 214 3.16 -18.17 0.68
CA LYS A 214 4.00 -18.70 1.76
C LYS A 214 3.52 -18.32 3.16
N TYR A 215 2.96 -17.12 3.36
CA TYR A 215 2.53 -16.61 4.67
C TYR A 215 1.05 -16.17 4.70
N SER A 216 0.35 -16.28 3.57
CA SER A 216 -1.04 -15.87 3.41
C SER A 216 -1.75 -16.77 2.41
N LYS A 217 -2.89 -17.33 2.80
CA LYS A 217 -3.74 -18.12 1.92
C LYS A 217 -4.36 -17.27 0.80
N ALA A 218 -4.46 -15.96 1.03
CA ALA A 218 -4.93 -15.03 0.01
C ALA A 218 -3.82 -14.67 -1.01
N GLY A 219 -2.55 -15.00 -0.73
CA GLY A 219 -1.40 -14.55 -1.51
C GLY A 219 -0.96 -13.14 -1.12
N ASP A 220 0.35 -12.92 -1.13
CA ASP A 220 1.01 -11.65 -0.90
C ASP A 220 1.95 -11.31 -2.06
N LEU A 221 2.52 -10.10 -2.03
CA LEU A 221 3.53 -9.70 -2.99
C LEU A 221 4.77 -10.62 -2.89
N PRO A 222 5.36 -11.08 -4.00
CA PRO A 222 6.57 -11.90 -3.96
C PRO A 222 7.77 -11.21 -3.29
N ARG A 223 8.62 -12.02 -2.64
CA ARG A 223 9.79 -11.56 -1.87
C ARG A 223 10.77 -10.63 -2.60
N TYR A 224 10.87 -10.69 -3.93
CA TYR A 224 11.83 -9.88 -4.69
C TYR A 224 11.34 -8.43 -4.89
N PHE A 225 10.07 -8.13 -4.58
CA PHE A 225 9.62 -6.75 -4.48
C PHE A 225 9.98 -6.17 -3.11
N HIS A 226 10.94 -5.25 -3.10
CA HIS A 226 11.31 -4.57 -1.87
C HIS A 226 10.19 -3.62 -1.42
N SER A 227 9.56 -3.90 -0.27
CA SER A 227 8.33 -3.20 0.16
C SER A 227 8.54 -1.72 0.46
N LEU A 228 9.76 -1.30 0.84
CA LEU A 228 10.08 0.12 0.98
C LEU A 228 9.93 0.92 -0.33
N ALA A 229 9.95 0.29 -1.50
CA ALA A 229 9.79 0.97 -2.80
C ALA A 229 8.35 1.42 -3.09
N PHE A 230 7.38 0.94 -2.31
CA PHE A 230 5.96 1.23 -2.47
C PHE A 230 5.42 1.83 -1.18
N SER A 231 4.47 2.76 -1.26
CA SER A 231 3.77 3.24 -0.05
C SER A 231 3.23 2.04 0.76
N PRO A 232 3.23 2.08 2.12
CA PRO A 232 2.62 1.02 2.94
C PRO A 232 1.16 0.69 2.56
N SER A 233 0.48 1.64 1.92
CA SER A 233 -0.91 1.51 1.47
C SER A 233 -1.07 1.19 -0.02
N TYR A 234 0.02 1.02 -0.77
CA TYR A 234 0.02 0.95 -2.23
C TYR A 234 -0.91 -0.15 -2.77
N PHE A 235 -0.86 -1.33 -2.17
CA PHE A 235 -1.68 -2.49 -2.57
C PHE A 235 -3.02 -2.60 -1.84
N HIS A 236 -3.35 -1.69 -0.92
CA HIS A 236 -4.56 -1.82 -0.12
C HIS A 236 -5.83 -1.74 -0.99
N ARG A 237 -6.72 -2.73 -0.79
CA ARG A 237 -7.93 -3.05 -1.58
C ARG A 237 -7.68 -3.53 -3.02
N VAL A 238 -6.43 -3.56 -3.47
CA VAL A 238 -6.05 -4.08 -4.80
C VAL A 238 -5.64 -5.55 -4.68
N ILE A 239 -4.66 -5.81 -3.80
CA ILE A 239 -4.37 -7.16 -3.30
C ILE A 239 -5.15 -7.31 -1.99
N ARG A 240 -6.08 -8.26 -1.97
CA ARG A 240 -6.93 -8.53 -0.81
C ARG A 240 -6.11 -9.27 0.24
N THR A 241 -6.20 -8.82 1.48
CA THR A 241 -5.58 -9.51 2.61
C THR A 241 -6.63 -10.41 3.25
N GLY A 242 -6.38 -11.71 3.27
CA GLY A 242 -7.30 -12.71 3.85
C GLY A 242 -7.29 -12.72 5.38
N PRO A 243 -8.26 -13.38 6.02
CA PRO A 243 -8.20 -13.62 7.47
C PRO A 243 -6.95 -14.44 7.80
N SER A 244 -6.11 -13.91 8.70
CA SER A 244 -4.91 -14.61 9.17
C SER A 244 -5.28 -15.69 10.19
N ALA A 245 -4.49 -16.76 10.26
CA ALA A 245 -4.55 -17.75 11.34
C ALA A 245 -4.16 -17.16 12.72
N SER A 246 -3.55 -15.97 12.75
CA SER A 246 -3.24 -15.21 13.97
C SER A 246 -4.35 -14.23 14.32
N SER A 247 -4.56 -13.97 15.62
CA SER A 247 -5.49 -12.93 16.14
C SER A 247 -5.23 -11.51 15.61
N SER A 248 -4.05 -11.24 15.05
CA SER A 248 -3.79 -10.09 14.18
C SER A 248 -4.37 -10.39 12.79
N GLY A 249 -5.55 -9.82 12.50
CA GLY A 249 -6.34 -10.00 11.28
C GLY A 249 -5.59 -9.73 9.97
N GLY A 250 -6.32 -9.67 8.85
CA GLY A 250 -5.79 -9.60 7.48
C GLY A 250 -4.93 -8.38 7.15
N ASN A 251 -3.73 -8.37 7.73
CA ASN A 251 -2.70 -7.35 7.60
C ASN A 251 -1.66 -7.83 6.59
N PRO A 252 -1.16 -6.94 5.70
CA PRO A 252 -0.31 -7.35 4.58
C PRO A 252 1.09 -7.76 5.05
N ILE A 253 1.65 -8.77 4.38
CA ILE A 253 3.07 -9.11 4.50
C ILE A 253 3.89 -8.09 3.69
N VAL A 254 5.05 -7.75 4.23
CA VAL A 254 6.04 -6.89 3.58
C VAL A 254 7.43 -7.52 3.70
N TYR A 255 8.22 -7.33 2.65
CA TYR A 255 9.60 -7.79 2.54
C TYR A 255 10.53 -6.59 2.59
N MET A 256 11.36 -6.49 3.64
CA MET A 256 12.34 -5.43 3.80
C MET A 256 13.56 -5.93 4.57
N ASP A 257 14.74 -5.43 4.21
CA ASP A 257 15.96 -5.64 4.98
C ASP A 257 16.15 -4.51 6.00
N VAL A 258 16.13 -4.83 7.29
CA VAL A 258 16.29 -3.84 8.37
C VAL A 258 17.72 -3.76 8.92
N SER A 259 18.63 -4.62 8.45
CA SER A 259 20.03 -4.63 8.89
C SER A 259 20.78 -3.29 8.75
N PRO A 260 20.47 -2.41 7.76
CA PRO A 260 21.11 -1.10 7.67
C PRO A 260 20.83 -0.17 8.86
N TRP A 261 19.78 -0.45 9.65
CA TRP A 261 19.41 0.30 10.85
C TRP A 261 19.68 -0.48 12.14
N GLY A 262 20.49 -1.53 12.07
CA GLY A 262 20.76 -2.45 13.18
C GLY A 262 21.19 -1.76 14.47
N ASP A 263 22.14 -0.83 14.41
CA ASP A 263 22.63 -0.12 15.60
C ASP A 263 21.54 0.73 16.27
N GLU A 264 20.72 1.41 15.47
CA GLU A 264 19.58 2.21 15.97
C GLU A 264 18.52 1.30 16.60
N LEU A 265 18.24 0.17 15.95
CA LEU A 265 17.33 -0.85 16.47
C LEU A 265 17.84 -1.45 17.78
N ALA A 266 19.14 -1.68 17.92
CA ALA A 266 19.71 -2.21 19.15
C ALA A 266 19.64 -1.20 20.30
N ALA A 267 19.93 0.08 20.02
CA ALA A 267 19.84 1.15 21.00
C ALA A 267 18.40 1.36 21.53
N ASN A 268 17.40 1.13 20.69
CA ASN A 268 15.98 1.34 21.02
C ASN A 268 15.25 0.09 21.53
N LEU A 269 15.94 -1.05 21.68
CA LEU A 269 15.32 -2.32 22.03
C LEU A 269 14.85 -2.37 23.49
N GLN A 270 13.57 -2.66 23.69
CA GLN A 270 12.95 -2.75 25.02
C GLN A 270 11.99 -3.94 25.11
N LEU A 271 11.93 -4.58 26.29
CA LEU A 271 10.90 -5.56 26.63
C LEU A 271 9.74 -4.84 27.34
N LEU A 272 8.55 -4.90 26.75
CA LEU A 272 7.37 -4.18 27.22
C LEU A 272 6.22 -5.14 27.52
N GLN A 273 5.42 -4.78 28.53
CA GLN A 273 4.15 -5.44 28.83
C GLN A 273 3.03 -4.75 28.05
N ASP A 274 2.46 -5.42 27.06
CA ASP A 274 1.36 -4.92 26.23
C ASP A 274 0.02 -5.49 26.74
N ARG A 275 -0.99 -4.63 26.88
CA ARG A 275 -2.35 -5.00 27.30
C ARG A 275 -3.28 -4.85 26.10
N MET A 276 -3.74 -5.98 25.56
CA MET A 276 -4.59 -6.01 24.38
C MET A 276 -5.96 -6.58 24.72
N ARG A 277 -7.03 -5.97 24.17
CA ARG A 277 -8.36 -6.58 24.16
C ARG A 277 -8.45 -7.57 23.02
N THR A 278 -8.69 -8.83 23.36
CA THR A 278 -8.91 -9.90 22.38
C THR A 278 -10.35 -10.39 22.52
N GLU A 279 -11.02 -10.60 21.39
CA GLU A 279 -12.35 -11.22 21.35
C GLU A 279 -12.20 -12.74 21.46
N THR A 280 -12.91 -13.37 22.39
CA THR A 280 -12.96 -14.83 22.50
C THR A 280 -13.78 -15.40 21.35
N PRO A 281 -13.64 -16.70 21.03
CA PRO A 281 -14.46 -17.36 20.02
C PRO A 281 -15.99 -17.24 20.25
N GLN A 282 -16.42 -16.88 21.46
CA GLN A 282 -17.82 -16.66 21.86
C GLN A 282 -18.25 -15.18 21.80
N GLY A 283 -17.38 -14.27 21.31
CA GLY A 283 -17.66 -12.83 21.19
C GLY A 283 -17.41 -12.00 22.45
N ALA A 284 -16.85 -12.57 23.52
CA ALA A 284 -16.55 -11.81 24.74
C ALA A 284 -15.18 -11.11 24.65
N LEU A 285 -15.09 -9.86 25.08
CA LEU A 285 -13.83 -9.11 25.09
C LEU A 285 -13.03 -9.38 26.37
N HIS A 286 -11.86 -9.99 26.24
CA HIS A 286 -10.93 -10.24 27.34
C HIS A 286 -9.67 -9.39 27.22
N ASN A 287 -9.22 -8.83 28.34
CA ASN A 287 -7.92 -8.17 28.43
C ASN A 287 -6.83 -9.24 28.58
N VAL A 288 -5.96 -9.34 27.60
CA VAL A 288 -4.80 -10.23 27.60
C VAL A 288 -3.54 -9.39 27.80
N VAL A 289 -2.73 -9.80 28.77
CA VAL A 289 -1.39 -9.26 28.97
C VAL A 289 -0.42 -10.12 28.17
N ARG A 290 0.38 -9.51 27.30
CA ARG A 290 1.46 -10.17 26.58
C ARG A 290 2.76 -9.40 26.73
N TRP A 291 3.87 -10.11 26.77
CA TRP A 291 5.18 -9.49 26.68
C TRP A 291 5.58 -9.35 25.20
N VAL A 292 6.19 -8.22 24.84
CA VAL A 292 6.67 -7.93 23.49
C VAL A 292 8.05 -7.28 23.53
N HIS A 293 8.91 -7.67 22.61
CA HIS A 293 10.11 -6.89 22.31
C HIS A 293 9.74 -5.82 21.31
N ARG A 294 10.04 -4.56 21.64
CA ARG A 294 9.79 -3.41 20.78
C ARG A 294 11.09 -2.69 20.49
N THR A 295 11.26 -2.28 19.25
CA THR A 295 12.34 -1.40 18.83
C THR A 295 11.84 -0.49 17.72
N SER A 296 12.61 0.52 17.33
CA SER A 296 12.27 1.45 16.27
C SER A 296 13.49 2.03 15.58
N PHE A 297 13.29 2.50 14.35
CA PHE A 297 14.25 3.31 13.61
C PHE A 297 13.55 4.41 12.82
N GLU A 298 14.29 5.45 12.42
CA GLU A 298 13.74 6.59 11.70
C GLU A 298 14.15 6.62 10.22
N LEU A 299 13.15 6.69 9.32
CA LEU A 299 13.33 6.95 7.90
C LEU A 299 13.15 8.44 7.62
N ARG A 300 14.27 9.18 7.62
CA ARG A 300 14.26 10.63 7.40
C ARG A 300 14.14 10.99 5.93
N ARG A 301 13.30 12.00 5.67
CA ARG A 301 13.28 12.67 4.36
C ARG A 301 14.65 13.31 4.11
N PRO A 302 15.26 13.13 2.93
CA PRO A 302 16.53 13.80 2.64
C PRO A 302 16.37 15.32 2.69
N VAL A 303 17.15 15.99 3.54
CA VAL A 303 17.16 17.46 3.66
C VAL A 303 18.00 18.04 2.53
N ARG A 304 17.54 19.13 1.90
CA ARG A 304 18.33 19.82 0.88
C ARG A 304 19.60 20.39 1.54
N PRO A 305 20.81 20.11 1.05
CA PRO A 305 21.99 20.79 1.54
C PRO A 305 21.84 22.29 1.25
N HIS A 306 22.11 23.12 2.26
CA HIS A 306 21.89 24.58 2.21
C HIS A 306 22.84 25.32 1.25
N HIS A 307 23.83 24.62 0.69
CA HIS A 307 24.77 25.13 -0.31
C HIS A 307 24.89 24.15 -1.49
N SER A 308 24.24 24.48 -2.61
CA SER A 308 24.75 24.05 -3.92
C SER A 308 24.47 25.15 -4.94
N ASP A 309 25.39 26.09 -5.01
CA ASP A 309 25.72 26.74 -6.27
C ASP A 309 26.22 25.66 -7.22
N THR A 310 25.42 25.34 -8.24
CA THR A 310 25.88 25.10 -9.62
C THR A 310 24.75 24.47 -10.42
N ARG A 311 24.48 25.12 -11.55
CA ARG A 311 23.67 24.78 -12.71
C ARG A 311 23.66 23.29 -13.10
N SER A 312 23.02 22.43 -12.33
CA SER A 312 22.52 21.15 -12.83
C SER A 312 20.99 21.21 -12.82
N ASN A 313 20.42 21.32 -14.02
CA ASN A 313 18.99 21.37 -14.28
C ASN A 313 18.37 19.95 -14.14
N ARG A 314 18.67 19.25 -13.04
CA ARG A 314 17.99 18.02 -12.61
C ARG A 314 17.10 18.36 -11.42
N SER A 315 16.03 19.10 -11.68
CA SER A 315 14.88 19.08 -10.78
C SER A 315 14.42 17.62 -10.66
N ASN A 316 14.14 17.16 -9.43
CA ASN A 316 13.54 15.87 -9.05
C ASN A 316 14.51 14.75 -8.65
N ASN A 317 14.75 14.61 -7.34
CA ASN A 317 14.27 13.50 -6.51
C ASN A 317 15.22 13.31 -5.32
N TYR A 318 15.06 14.13 -4.28
CA TYR A 318 15.60 13.87 -2.95
C TYR A 318 14.82 12.69 -2.34
N ARG A 319 15.07 11.48 -2.84
CA ARG A 319 14.52 10.23 -2.32
C ARG A 319 15.64 9.43 -1.69
N LEU A 320 15.35 8.82 -0.55
CA LEU A 320 16.31 7.97 0.16
C LEU A 320 16.50 6.68 -0.66
N PRO A 321 17.72 6.31 -1.11
CA PRO A 321 17.94 5.02 -1.75
C PRO A 321 17.63 3.89 -0.78
N ILE A 322 17.13 2.76 -1.28
CA ILE A 322 16.99 1.56 -0.46
C ILE A 322 18.39 0.94 -0.31
N PRO A 323 18.92 0.77 0.91
CA PRO A 323 20.24 0.18 1.08
C PRO A 323 20.29 -1.22 0.46
N ASN A 324 21.43 -1.56 -0.17
CA ASN A 324 21.66 -2.87 -0.79
C ASN A 324 20.68 -3.24 -1.93
N VAL A 325 19.93 -2.27 -2.48
CA VAL A 325 19.02 -2.48 -3.62
C VAL A 325 19.24 -1.41 -4.68
N GLU A 326 19.95 -1.76 -5.74
CA GLU A 326 20.34 -0.82 -6.80
C GLU A 326 19.13 -0.25 -7.56
N GLY A 327 19.13 1.07 -7.76
CA GLY A 327 18.11 1.74 -8.59
C GLY A 327 16.74 1.94 -7.93
N PHE A 328 16.53 1.43 -6.72
CA PHE A 328 15.28 1.62 -5.98
C PHE A 328 15.43 2.65 -4.85
N PHE A 329 14.33 3.34 -4.56
CA PHE A 329 14.26 4.38 -3.55
C PHE A 329 13.07 4.13 -2.62
N VAL A 330 13.24 4.50 -1.35
CA VAL A 330 12.18 4.47 -0.35
C VAL A 330 11.04 5.40 -0.77
N ASP A 331 9.82 4.88 -0.81
CA ASP A 331 8.62 5.66 -1.06
C ASP A 331 8.38 6.63 0.12
N PRO A 332 8.04 7.90 -0.15
CA PRO A 332 7.79 8.87 0.91
C PRO A 332 6.73 8.47 1.95
N GLY A 333 5.84 7.53 1.62
CA GLY A 333 4.87 6.97 2.58
C GLY A 333 5.50 6.20 3.74
N TRP A 334 6.79 5.85 3.66
CA TRP A 334 7.56 5.23 4.74
C TRP A 334 8.31 6.24 5.61
N TYR A 335 8.40 7.52 5.23
CA TYR A 335 9.14 8.50 6.02
C TYR A 335 8.48 8.72 7.39
N GLY A 336 9.31 8.77 8.43
CA GLY A 336 8.88 8.81 9.83
C GLY A 336 9.49 7.67 10.64
N THR A 337 8.81 7.28 11.71
CA THR A 337 9.27 6.22 12.63
C THR A 337 8.71 4.87 12.21
N ILE A 338 9.57 3.87 12.10
CA ILE A 338 9.16 2.48 11.90
C ILE A 338 9.33 1.76 13.23
N VAL A 339 8.24 1.24 13.78
CA VAL A 339 8.22 0.49 15.04
C VAL A 339 8.11 -0.99 14.73
N ILE A 340 9.03 -1.80 15.27
CA ILE A 340 9.06 -3.24 15.09
C ILE A 340 8.68 -3.92 16.41
N GLU A 341 7.66 -4.79 16.36
CA GLU A 341 7.32 -5.69 17.46
C GLU A 341 7.73 -7.14 17.15
N ALA A 342 8.33 -7.80 18.14
CA ALA A 342 8.52 -9.24 18.16
C ALA A 342 7.87 -9.86 19.41
N GLU A 343 7.59 -11.16 19.34
CA GLU A 343 7.07 -11.94 20.45
C GLU A 343 8.01 -11.85 21.67
N GLY A 344 7.50 -11.58 22.88
CA GLY A 344 8.29 -11.37 24.09
C GLY A 344 9.01 -12.60 24.66
N THR A 345 9.20 -13.66 23.87
CA THR A 345 9.98 -14.83 24.27
C THR A 345 11.46 -14.65 23.91
N ASN A 346 12.32 -15.55 24.40
CA ASN A 346 13.75 -15.54 24.08
C ASN A 346 14.02 -15.84 22.61
N GLU A 347 13.16 -16.62 21.96
CA GLU A 347 13.24 -16.91 20.52
C GLU A 347 12.81 -15.70 19.69
N GLY A 348 11.77 -14.96 20.11
CA GLY A 348 11.39 -13.72 19.46
C GLY A 348 12.47 -12.65 19.55
N LEU A 349 13.15 -12.56 20.71
CA LEU A 349 14.34 -11.72 20.86
C LEU A 349 15.49 -12.16 19.93
N ALA A 350 15.74 -13.46 19.83
CA ALA A 350 16.77 -14.03 18.97
C ALA A 350 16.54 -13.70 17.49
N ASP A 351 15.32 -13.92 17.02
CA ASP A 351 14.90 -13.62 15.66
C ASP A 351 15.06 -12.12 15.37
N LEU A 352 14.61 -11.25 16.28
CA LEU A 352 14.74 -9.80 16.11
C LEU A 352 16.21 -9.34 16.05
N GLN A 353 17.06 -9.86 16.94
CA GLN A 353 18.50 -9.54 16.94
C GLN A 353 19.18 -10.00 15.65
N GLU A 354 18.83 -11.18 15.14
CA GLU A 354 19.40 -11.73 13.91
C GLU A 354 19.01 -10.89 12.67
N ARG A 355 17.84 -10.27 12.67
CA ARG A 355 17.38 -9.36 11.60
C ARG A 355 18.12 -8.02 11.58
N CYS A 356 18.67 -7.60 12.72
CA CYS A 356 19.42 -6.33 12.83
C CYS A 356 20.77 -6.39 12.12
N GLY A 357 21.22 -7.57 11.67
CA GLY A 357 22.46 -7.73 10.92
C GLY A 357 23.64 -8.19 11.77
N PRO A 358 24.74 -8.60 11.12
CA PRO A 358 25.92 -9.12 11.79
C PRO A 358 26.63 -8.04 12.60
N GLY A 359 27.16 -8.40 13.78
CA GLY A 359 28.01 -7.52 14.61
C GLY A 359 27.27 -6.53 15.50
N VAL A 360 25.95 -6.36 15.34
CA VAL A 360 25.14 -5.43 16.14
C VAL A 360 24.93 -5.93 17.57
N PHE A 361 24.70 -7.24 17.72
CA PHE A 361 24.56 -7.89 19.02
C PHE A 361 25.70 -8.89 19.26
N PRO A 362 26.10 -9.13 20.52
CA PRO A 362 27.11 -10.14 20.83
C PRO A 362 26.73 -11.52 20.26
N PRO A 363 27.71 -12.28 19.74
CA PRO A 363 27.46 -13.62 19.22
C PRO A 363 26.93 -14.50 20.35
N ARG A 364 25.81 -15.18 20.09
CA ARG A 364 25.28 -16.17 21.04
C ARG A 364 26.08 -17.47 20.94
N PRO A 365 26.21 -18.22 22.04
CA PRO A 365 26.76 -19.57 21.98
C PRO A 365 25.99 -20.37 20.93
N GLU A 366 26.70 -21.00 19.98
CA GLU A 366 26.07 -21.81 18.94
C GLU A 366 25.23 -22.90 19.61
N THR A 367 23.90 -22.81 19.48
CA THR A 367 23.05 -23.96 19.73
C THR A 367 23.25 -24.94 18.57
N VAL A 368 23.18 -26.24 18.86
CA VAL A 368 23.45 -27.37 17.94
C VAL A 368 22.65 -27.32 16.61
N SER A 369 21.65 -26.43 16.51
CA SER A 369 20.84 -26.17 15.32
C SER A 369 21.44 -25.14 14.33
N GLY A 370 22.59 -24.52 14.65
CA GLY A 370 23.18 -23.42 13.88
C GLY A 370 23.95 -23.80 12.61
N LYS A 371 24.21 -25.08 12.35
CA LYS A 371 25.11 -25.53 11.26
C LYS A 371 24.43 -25.81 9.91
N SER A 372 23.11 -25.69 9.81
CA SER A 372 22.36 -25.92 8.56
C SER A 372 21.56 -24.69 8.13
N ARG A 373 22.11 -23.49 8.29
CA ARG A 373 21.45 -22.22 7.91
C ARG A 373 21.70 -21.94 6.42
N GLY A 374 20.95 -22.61 5.56
CA GLY A 374 20.95 -22.33 4.11
C GLY A 374 20.20 -21.04 3.74
N ALA A 375 20.23 -20.67 2.46
CA ALA A 375 19.54 -19.50 1.88
C ALA A 375 18.06 -19.31 2.31
N LYS A 376 17.37 -20.40 2.67
CA LYS A 376 15.98 -20.38 3.17
C LYS A 376 15.79 -19.57 4.46
N GLN A 377 16.83 -19.42 5.31
CA GLN A 377 16.74 -18.67 6.56
C GLN A 377 17.10 -17.18 6.42
N GLU A 378 17.84 -16.79 5.37
CA GLU A 378 18.04 -15.36 5.09
C GLU A 378 16.74 -14.70 4.64
N ASP A 379 15.95 -15.40 3.83
CA ASP A 379 14.67 -14.88 3.33
C ASP A 379 13.69 -14.55 4.45
N THR A 380 13.69 -15.32 5.53
CA THR A 380 12.69 -15.20 6.62
C THR A 380 12.95 -13.97 7.48
N LYS A 381 14.23 -13.55 7.57
CA LYS A 381 14.67 -12.32 8.27
C LYS A 381 14.11 -11.04 7.65
N ARG A 382 13.71 -11.09 6.38
CA ARG A 382 13.16 -9.94 5.66
C ARG A 382 11.63 -9.85 5.74
N VAL A 383 10.97 -10.85 6.32
CA VAL A 383 9.50 -10.93 6.33
C VAL A 383 8.92 -10.27 7.56
N PHE A 384 8.09 -9.26 7.35
CA PHE A 384 7.35 -8.55 8.38
C PHE A 384 5.88 -8.44 7.99
N ARG A 385 5.05 -8.06 8.96
CA ARG A 385 3.63 -7.77 8.73
C ARG A 385 3.29 -6.39 9.24
N ILE A 386 2.64 -5.57 8.42
CA ILE A 386 2.17 -4.24 8.84
C ILE A 386 1.02 -4.38 9.82
N MET A 387 1.10 -3.72 10.98
CA MET A 387 0.03 -3.63 11.96
C MET A 387 -0.81 -2.38 11.68
N ARG A 388 -1.81 -2.49 10.81
CA ARG A 388 -2.61 -1.34 10.36
C ARG A 388 -3.36 -0.68 11.51
N GLU A 389 -3.79 -1.46 12.49
CA GLU A 389 -4.50 -1.02 13.68
C GLU A 389 -3.65 -0.14 14.62
N LYS A 390 -2.33 -0.27 14.57
CA LYS A 390 -1.39 0.57 15.35
C LYS A 390 -0.77 1.70 14.51
N SER A 391 -0.68 1.50 13.19
CA SER A 391 -0.02 2.42 12.26
C SER A 391 -0.80 3.72 12.04
N ARG A 392 -0.07 4.83 11.90
CA ARG A 392 -0.59 6.17 11.63
C ARG A 392 0.37 6.95 10.73
N PRO A 393 -0.05 8.04 10.08
CA PRO A 393 0.86 8.84 9.26
C PRO A 393 2.11 9.27 10.05
N GLY A 394 3.30 8.99 9.50
CA GLY A 394 4.59 9.26 10.15
C GLY A 394 5.04 8.22 11.19
N GLU A 395 4.22 7.21 11.49
CA GLU A 395 4.59 6.12 12.39
C GLU A 395 3.98 4.78 11.92
N ILE A 396 4.81 3.93 11.33
CA ILE A 396 4.37 2.64 10.79
C ILE A 396 4.78 1.52 11.73
N TRP A 397 3.81 0.71 12.13
CA TRP A 397 4.03 -0.43 12.99
C TRP A 397 4.11 -1.69 12.16
N ILE A 398 5.15 -2.48 12.39
CA ILE A 398 5.33 -3.79 11.79
C ILE A 398 5.65 -4.82 12.86
N ARG A 399 5.34 -6.09 12.61
CA ARG A 399 5.78 -7.21 13.44
C ARG A 399 6.62 -8.19 12.67
N THR A 400 7.56 -8.85 13.34
CA THR A 400 8.29 -9.98 12.79
C THR A 400 7.33 -11.11 12.43
N VAL A 401 7.55 -11.75 11.28
CA VAL A 401 6.84 -12.96 10.87
C VAL A 401 7.81 -14.12 10.95
N ARG A 402 7.45 -15.14 11.72
CA ARG A 402 8.32 -16.30 11.99
C ARG A 402 7.99 -17.47 11.07
N ASP A 403 8.92 -18.41 10.94
CA ASP A 403 8.71 -19.64 10.14
C ASP A 403 7.54 -20.49 10.62
N LYS A 404 7.19 -20.44 11.91
CA LYS A 404 5.99 -21.11 12.44
C LYS A 404 4.67 -20.58 11.85
N GLU A 405 4.69 -19.40 11.24
CA GLU A 405 3.52 -18.79 10.59
C GLU A 405 3.45 -19.10 9.09
N ARG A 406 4.44 -19.83 8.55
CA ARG A 406 4.48 -20.26 7.16
C ARG A 406 3.36 -21.27 6.90
N LEU A 407 2.65 -21.09 5.79
CA LEU A 407 1.72 -22.06 5.25
C LEU A 407 2.52 -23.14 4.52
N MET A 408 2.22 -24.42 4.82
CA MET A 408 2.96 -25.57 4.30
C MET A 408 3.05 -25.56 2.78
#